data_AF-A0A318M203-F1
#
_entry.id   AF-A0A318M203-F1
#
_cell.length_a   1.000
_cell.length_b   1.000
_cell.length_c   1.000
_cell.angle_alpha   90.00
_cell.angle_beta   90.00
_cell.angle_gamma   90.00
#
_symmetry.space_group_name_H-M   'P 1'
#
loop_
_entity.id
_entity.type
_entity.pdbx_description
1 polymer ?
#
loop_
_entity_poly.entity_id
_entity_poly.type
_entity_poly.pdbx_seq_one_letter_code
_entity_poly.pdbx_strand_id
1 'polypeptide(L)'
;MIMLTDADRGKAAGSNGSRPNPQARKSTDMNGSGPKARQRRLWIPDQIGGWAMALMPGLAGLLVGGPTWRSLLLMVAWAFCYCFEFTGSRWMVSHRAARFAPPALGYALLTAATGLILLIGTPGLLRWAPLYLVLGVLNFAAAWMRTERSWWNDIIAVIAACTLCLIAISLGSRFQKPEPGQGSVNTGYFGCQPNPAVDCFGSGFFPSAALPSIGVVSAAVFAVTQFGSVIFVKTMIRERGKTWCYLLSLAWNLALCLIGVAMVRTAGWWPLLTALLLLIRAALLPAISRRRRIPIKYVGLVECATSLLVFILVIAQADVMTAALTNLLNA
;
A
#
# COMPACT_ATOMS: atom_id res chain seq x y z
N MET A 1 -1.98 15.72 9.07
CA MET A 1 -2.47 17.10 8.72
C MET A 1 -2.09 17.46 7.28
N ILE A 2 -3.05 17.61 6.36
CA ILE A 2 -2.80 18.34 5.10
C ILE A 2 -2.60 19.79 5.51
N MET A 3 -1.34 20.20 5.57
CA MET A 3 -0.96 21.57 5.84
C MET A 3 -1.58 22.45 4.76
N LEU A 4 -2.33 23.45 5.22
CA LEU A 4 -2.55 24.68 4.48
C LEU A 4 -1.20 25.14 3.92
N THR A 5 -1.11 25.29 2.61
CA THR A 5 0.01 25.91 1.92
C THR A 5 0.13 27.38 2.33
N ASP A 6 1.37 27.89 2.46
CA ASP A 6 1.79 29.25 2.84
C ASP A 6 1.20 30.42 2.02
N ALA A 7 0.21 30.20 1.15
CA ALA A 7 -0.45 31.24 0.37
C ALA A 7 -1.31 32.20 1.22
N ASP A 8 -1.69 31.81 2.45
CA ASP A 8 -2.57 32.61 3.31
C ASP A 8 -1.84 33.49 4.34
N ARG A 9 -0.52 33.33 4.52
CA ARG A 9 0.24 34.13 5.51
C ARG A 9 0.60 35.54 5.04
N GLY A 10 0.45 35.84 3.75
CA GLY A 10 0.88 37.12 3.17
C GLY A 10 -0.14 38.27 3.24
N LYS A 11 -1.37 38.05 3.72
CA LYS A 11 -2.46 39.06 3.59
C LYS A 11 -2.84 39.80 4.88
N ALA A 12 -2.12 39.59 5.98
CA ALA A 12 -2.48 40.17 7.30
C ALA A 12 -1.56 41.31 7.78
N ALA A 13 -0.92 42.06 6.86
CA ALA A 13 -0.15 43.26 7.20
C ALA A 13 -0.54 44.44 6.30
N GLY A 14 -1.53 45.20 6.78
CA GLY A 14 -1.64 46.65 6.61
C GLY A 14 -1.73 47.25 5.20
N SER A 15 -2.95 47.46 4.71
CA SER A 15 -3.27 48.71 4.01
C SER A 15 -4.61 49.26 4.50
N ASN A 16 -4.51 50.39 5.20
CA ASN A 16 -5.63 51.24 5.59
C ASN A 16 -6.24 51.86 4.33
N GLY A 17 -7.56 51.79 4.19
CA GLY A 17 -8.28 52.65 3.25
C GLY A 17 -9.50 52.00 2.62
N SER A 18 -10.66 52.57 2.95
CA SER A 18 -11.93 52.48 2.20
C SER A 18 -12.80 51.26 2.52
N ARG A 19 -13.94 51.53 3.19
CA ARG A 19 -15.04 50.57 3.40
C ARG A 19 -15.56 50.06 2.04
N PRO A 20 -15.58 48.74 1.74
CA PRO A 20 -16.22 48.26 0.54
C PRO A 20 -17.72 47.99 0.77
N ASN A 21 -18.50 48.44 -0.22
CA ASN A 21 -19.93 48.29 -0.43
C ASN A 21 -20.47 46.85 -0.12
N PRO A 22 -21.56 46.69 0.68
CA PRO A 22 -22.10 45.37 1.06
C PRO A 22 -22.60 44.51 -0.10
N GLN A 23 -22.85 45.09 -1.27
CA GLN A 23 -23.43 44.40 -2.42
C GLN A 23 -22.40 43.82 -3.40
N ALA A 24 -21.11 44.17 -3.29
CA ALA A 24 -20.06 43.67 -4.18
C ALA A 24 -19.49 42.29 -3.77
N ARG A 25 -19.94 41.71 -2.65
CA ARG A 25 -19.41 40.44 -2.11
C ARG A 25 -20.12 39.18 -2.63
N LYS A 26 -20.93 39.29 -3.69
CA LYS A 26 -21.76 38.18 -4.20
C LYS A 26 -21.30 37.57 -5.53
N SER A 27 -20.22 38.03 -6.16
CA SER A 27 -19.91 37.62 -7.54
C SER A 27 -18.55 36.96 -7.79
N THR A 28 -17.77 36.56 -6.77
CA THR A 28 -16.40 36.04 -7.02
C THR A 28 -15.98 34.83 -6.19
N ASP A 29 -16.88 33.87 -5.94
CA ASP A 29 -16.48 32.55 -5.43
C ASP A 29 -17.36 31.40 -5.99
N MET A 30 -17.55 31.37 -7.31
CA MET A 30 -18.24 30.27 -8.01
C MET A 30 -17.29 29.11 -8.40
N ASN A 31 -16.31 28.78 -7.54
CA ASN A 31 -15.52 27.55 -7.70
C ASN A 31 -15.18 26.84 -6.38
N GLY A 32 -15.92 27.15 -5.31
CA GLY A 32 -15.86 26.43 -4.05
C GLY A 32 -16.74 25.18 -4.10
N SER A 33 -16.13 23.99 -4.18
CA SER A 33 -16.85 22.72 -4.06
C SER A 33 -17.78 22.72 -2.82
N GLY A 34 -19.09 22.51 -3.03
CA GLY A 34 -20.13 22.70 -2.00
C GLY A 34 -19.96 21.88 -0.71
N PRO A 35 -20.73 22.15 0.35
CA PRO A 35 -20.59 21.52 1.67
C PRO A 35 -20.62 19.98 1.63
N LYS A 36 -21.41 19.38 0.74
CA LYS A 36 -21.44 17.92 0.51
C LYS A 36 -20.13 17.38 -0.06
N ALA A 37 -19.46 18.12 -0.94
CA ALA A 37 -18.15 17.75 -1.49
C ALA A 37 -17.05 17.84 -0.41
N ARG A 38 -17.12 18.86 0.46
CA ARG A 38 -16.23 18.98 1.62
C ARG A 38 -16.45 17.85 2.63
N GLN A 39 -17.69 17.39 2.78
CA GLN A 39 -18.02 16.25 3.64
C GLN A 39 -17.55 14.92 3.05
N ARG A 40 -17.65 14.69 1.73
CA ARG A 40 -17.11 13.48 1.08
C ARG A 40 -15.59 13.32 1.25
N ARG A 41 -14.83 14.42 1.20
CA ARG A 41 -13.37 14.44 1.48
C ARG A 41 -12.99 14.07 2.93
N LEU A 42 -13.97 14.04 3.84
CA LEU A 42 -13.76 13.53 5.20
C LEU A 42 -13.76 11.99 5.23
N TRP A 43 -14.49 11.35 4.33
CA TRP A 43 -14.73 9.91 4.33
C TRP A 43 -13.76 9.13 3.43
N ILE A 44 -13.35 9.70 2.29
CA ILE A 44 -12.55 8.97 1.30
C ILE A 44 -11.21 9.70 1.04
N PRO A 45 -10.08 8.97 0.97
CA PRO A 45 -8.80 9.52 0.54
C PRO A 45 -8.84 9.96 -0.94
N ASP A 46 -8.44 11.22 -1.20
CA ASP A 46 -8.46 11.83 -2.53
C ASP A 46 -7.27 11.41 -3.46
N GLN A 47 -6.38 10.53 -3.01
CA GLN A 47 -5.11 10.23 -3.70
C GLN A 47 -5.16 8.89 -4.43
N ILE A 48 -5.33 8.93 -5.76
CA ILE A 48 -5.38 7.74 -6.63
C ILE A 48 -4.10 6.88 -6.50
N GLY A 49 -2.93 7.50 -6.41
CA GLY A 49 -1.66 6.78 -6.26
C GLY A 49 -1.52 6.02 -4.94
N GLY A 50 -2.11 6.53 -3.85
CA GLY A 50 -2.08 5.84 -2.55
C GLY A 50 -2.90 4.55 -2.55
N TRP A 51 -4.07 4.58 -3.20
CA TRP A 51 -4.89 3.39 -3.40
C TRP A 51 -4.18 2.32 -4.24
N ALA A 52 -3.50 2.72 -5.31
CA ALA A 52 -2.76 1.79 -6.14
C ALA A 52 -1.65 1.08 -5.34
N MET A 53 -0.82 1.83 -4.60
CA MET A 53 0.26 1.20 -3.81
C MET A 53 -0.28 0.32 -2.69
N ALA A 54 -1.36 0.72 -2.02
CA ALA A 54 -1.93 -0.05 -0.92
C ALA A 54 -2.66 -1.33 -1.37
N LEU A 55 -3.38 -1.31 -2.50
CA LEU A 55 -4.23 -2.41 -2.94
C LEU A 55 -3.54 -3.36 -3.93
N MET A 56 -2.64 -2.88 -4.78
CA MET A 56 -2.05 -3.68 -5.86
C MET A 56 -1.34 -4.95 -5.36
N PRO A 57 -0.55 -4.93 -4.26
CA PRO A 57 0.07 -6.16 -3.77
C PRO A 57 -0.96 -7.21 -3.35
N GLY A 58 -1.98 -6.82 -2.58
CA GLY A 58 -3.03 -7.74 -2.16
C GLY A 58 -3.82 -8.30 -3.33
N LEU A 59 -4.16 -7.44 -4.30
CA LEU A 59 -4.88 -7.84 -5.52
C LEU A 59 -4.04 -8.79 -6.39
N ALA A 60 -2.73 -8.54 -6.51
CA ALA A 60 -1.83 -9.45 -7.23
C ALA A 60 -1.77 -10.79 -6.53
N GLY A 61 -1.68 -10.79 -5.20
CA GLY A 61 -1.69 -12.02 -4.42
C GLY A 61 -2.98 -12.82 -4.57
N LEU A 62 -4.14 -12.16 -4.64
CA LEU A 62 -5.42 -12.80 -4.92
C LEU A 62 -5.46 -13.46 -6.32
N LEU A 63 -4.89 -12.81 -7.33
CA LEU A 63 -4.87 -13.33 -8.70
C LEU A 63 -3.84 -14.46 -8.88
N VAL A 64 -2.65 -14.31 -8.29
CA VAL A 64 -1.58 -15.31 -8.32
C VAL A 64 -1.97 -16.55 -7.51
N GLY A 65 -2.52 -16.38 -6.31
CA GLY A 65 -2.99 -17.49 -5.47
C GLY A 65 -4.23 -18.19 -6.01
N GLY A 66 -5.01 -17.52 -6.86
CA GLY A 66 -6.32 -17.97 -7.33
C GLY A 66 -7.45 -17.43 -6.46
N PRO A 67 -8.49 -16.82 -7.06
CA PRO A 67 -9.54 -16.14 -6.31
C PRO A 67 -10.40 -17.13 -5.52
N THR A 68 -10.61 -16.82 -4.25
CA THR A 68 -11.52 -17.53 -3.34
C THR A 68 -12.40 -16.52 -2.63
N TRP A 69 -13.53 -16.93 -2.08
CA TRP A 69 -14.39 -16.02 -1.30
C TRP A 69 -13.65 -15.42 -0.10
N ARG A 70 -12.71 -16.17 0.48
CA ARG A 70 -11.86 -15.74 1.61
C ARG A 70 -10.84 -14.70 1.19
N SER A 71 -10.16 -14.89 0.06
CA SER A 71 -9.21 -13.89 -0.44
C SER A 71 -9.94 -12.62 -0.91
N LEU A 72 -11.14 -12.73 -1.47
CA LEU A 72 -11.99 -11.58 -1.77
C LEU A 72 -12.41 -10.83 -0.49
N LEU A 73 -12.83 -11.55 0.54
CA LEU A 73 -13.19 -10.96 1.83
C LEU A 73 -11.98 -10.29 2.50
N LEU A 74 -10.78 -10.88 2.41
CA LEU A 74 -9.54 -10.26 2.86
C LEU A 74 -9.30 -8.93 2.13
N MET A 75 -9.55 -8.85 0.82
CA MET A 75 -9.38 -7.61 0.08
C MET A 75 -10.37 -6.52 0.49
N VAL A 76 -11.62 -6.91 0.77
CA VAL A 76 -12.64 -5.98 1.30
C VAL A 76 -12.25 -5.51 2.70
N ALA A 77 -11.82 -6.42 3.58
CA ALA A 77 -11.34 -6.09 4.92
C ALA A 77 -10.14 -5.14 4.88
N TRP A 78 -9.21 -5.37 3.95
CA TRP A 78 -8.05 -4.51 3.74
C TRP A 78 -8.44 -3.10 3.26
N ALA A 79 -9.36 -3.00 2.30
CA ALA A 79 -9.86 -1.70 1.84
C ALA A 79 -10.54 -0.91 2.97
N PHE A 80 -11.32 -1.58 3.84
CA PHE A 80 -11.90 -0.94 5.02
C PHE A 80 -10.83 -0.55 6.04
N CYS A 81 -9.81 -1.39 6.26
CA CYS A 81 -8.68 -1.08 7.12
C CYS A 81 -7.94 0.19 6.67
N TYR A 82 -7.69 0.33 5.36
CA TYR A 82 -7.08 1.54 4.79
C TYR A 82 -7.93 2.79 5.02
N CYS A 83 -9.25 2.70 4.85
CA CYS A 83 -10.17 3.80 5.18
C CYS A 83 -10.21 4.11 6.68
N PHE A 84 -10.14 3.08 7.54
CA PHE A 84 -10.06 3.23 8.98
C PHE A 84 -8.77 3.95 9.40
N GLU A 85 -7.63 3.61 8.82
CA GLU A 85 -6.36 4.28 9.09
C GLU A 85 -6.43 5.80 8.78
N PHE A 86 -7.00 6.15 7.63
CA PHE A 86 -7.16 7.54 7.21
C PHE A 86 -8.12 8.35 8.12
N THR A 87 -9.22 7.74 8.54
CA THR A 87 -10.22 8.41 9.39
C THR A 87 -9.82 8.39 10.86
N GLY A 88 -9.21 7.30 11.32
CA GLY A 88 -8.70 7.09 12.67
C GLY A 88 -7.53 8.00 13.01
N SER A 89 -6.55 8.16 12.11
CA SER A 89 -5.45 9.13 12.28
C SER A 89 -5.97 10.56 12.49
N ARG A 90 -6.96 10.99 11.69
CA ARG A 90 -7.63 12.29 11.84
C ARG A 90 -8.36 12.42 13.16
N TRP A 91 -9.08 11.38 13.59
CA TRP A 91 -9.81 11.39 14.84
C TRP A 91 -8.88 11.50 16.05
N MET A 92 -7.77 10.75 16.07
CA MET A 92 -6.77 10.82 17.13
C MET A 92 -6.08 12.18 17.20
N VAL A 93 -5.62 12.72 16.06
CA VAL A 93 -4.96 14.04 16.02
C VAL A 93 -5.91 15.17 16.42
N SER A 94 -7.22 14.99 16.21
CA SER A 94 -8.26 15.93 16.67
C SER A 94 -8.61 15.81 18.16
N HIS A 95 -7.83 15.09 18.96
CA HIS A 95 -8.09 14.81 20.38
C HIS A 95 -9.49 14.21 20.59
N ARG A 96 -9.86 13.25 19.74
CA ARG A 96 -11.14 12.53 19.76
C ARG A 96 -12.38 13.40 19.58
N ALA A 97 -12.29 14.53 18.87
CA ALA A 97 -13.42 15.40 18.63
C ALA A 97 -14.62 14.66 17.98
N ALA A 98 -15.82 14.90 18.51
CA ALA A 98 -17.06 14.21 18.11
C ALA A 98 -17.40 14.34 16.61
N ARG A 99 -16.90 15.40 15.94
CA ARG A 99 -17.09 15.61 14.50
C ARG A 99 -16.42 14.55 13.61
N PHE A 100 -15.32 13.96 14.07
CA PHE A 100 -14.55 12.96 13.31
C PHE A 100 -14.78 11.53 13.80
N ALA A 101 -15.56 11.35 14.87
CA ALA A 101 -15.85 10.03 15.45
C ALA A 101 -16.74 9.14 14.56
N PRO A 102 -17.83 9.62 13.92
CA PRO A 102 -18.70 8.75 13.12
C PRO A 102 -18.00 8.00 11.98
N PRO A 103 -17.16 8.64 11.13
CA PRO A 103 -16.47 7.92 10.07
C PRO A 103 -15.40 6.95 10.61
N ALA A 104 -14.69 7.34 11.68
CA ALA A 104 -13.68 6.48 12.30
C ALA A 104 -14.31 5.22 12.92
N LEU A 105 -15.40 5.36 13.68
CA LEU A 105 -16.12 4.24 14.28
C LEU A 105 -16.80 3.37 13.22
N GLY A 106 -17.38 3.97 12.18
CA GLY A 106 -18.01 3.22 11.08
C GLY A 106 -17.03 2.29 10.37
N TYR A 107 -15.86 2.81 9.96
CA TYR A 107 -14.83 1.97 9.34
C TYR A 107 -14.21 0.98 10.35
N ALA A 108 -14.03 1.35 11.62
CA ALA A 108 -13.56 0.42 12.65
C ALA A 108 -14.49 -0.79 12.80
N LEU A 109 -15.80 -0.55 12.88
CA LEU A 109 -16.80 -1.62 12.99
C LEU A 109 -16.85 -2.48 11.72
N LEU A 110 -16.74 -1.87 10.53
CA LEU A 110 -16.70 -2.62 9.27
C LEU A 110 -15.44 -3.48 9.16
N THR A 111 -14.27 -2.96 9.53
CA THR A 111 -13.02 -3.72 9.57
C THR A 111 -13.11 -4.83 10.62
N ALA A 112 -13.67 -4.57 11.80
CA ALA A 112 -13.86 -5.58 12.83
C ALA A 112 -14.84 -6.68 12.40
N ALA A 113 -15.97 -6.33 11.79
CA ALA A 113 -16.94 -7.29 11.30
C ALA A 113 -16.37 -8.16 10.17
N THR A 114 -15.76 -7.55 9.15
CA THR A 114 -15.14 -8.30 8.05
C THR A 114 -13.95 -9.15 8.50
N GLY A 115 -13.13 -8.62 9.41
CA GLY A 115 -12.04 -9.36 10.05
C GLY A 115 -12.55 -10.54 10.89
N LEU A 116 -13.60 -10.36 11.68
CA LEU A 116 -14.17 -11.43 12.49
C LEU A 116 -14.78 -12.54 11.62
N ILE A 117 -15.50 -12.20 10.56
CA ILE A 117 -16.03 -13.19 9.60
C ILE A 117 -14.87 -13.99 8.98
N LEU A 118 -13.78 -13.32 8.62
CA LEU A 118 -12.60 -13.97 8.08
C LEU A 118 -11.90 -14.88 9.12
N LEU A 119 -11.79 -14.44 10.36
CA LEU A 119 -11.17 -15.22 11.44
C LEU A 119 -12.00 -16.43 11.85
N ILE A 120 -13.33 -16.34 11.82
CA ILE A 120 -14.21 -17.48 12.00
C ILE A 120 -13.95 -18.49 10.86
N GLY A 121 -13.95 -18.02 9.61
CA GLY A 121 -13.77 -18.85 8.41
C GLY A 121 -12.37 -19.46 8.20
N THR A 122 -11.35 -18.89 8.84
CA THR A 122 -9.92 -19.23 8.71
C THR A 122 -9.15 -18.81 9.98
N PRO A 123 -9.24 -19.59 11.07
CA PRO A 123 -8.65 -19.20 12.36
C PRO A 123 -7.12 -19.15 12.32
N GLY A 124 -6.48 -19.86 11.38
CA GLY A 124 -5.03 -19.83 11.17
C GLY A 124 -4.48 -18.44 10.85
N LEU A 125 -5.30 -17.51 10.34
CA LEU A 125 -4.89 -16.12 10.08
C LEU A 125 -4.42 -15.37 11.34
N LEU A 126 -4.82 -15.83 12.54
CA LEU A 126 -4.34 -15.27 13.81
C LEU A 126 -2.82 -15.27 13.95
N ARG A 127 -2.08 -16.12 13.21
CA ARG A 127 -0.61 -16.10 13.19
C ARG A 127 -0.01 -14.75 12.74
N TRP A 128 -0.73 -14.02 11.89
CA TRP A 128 -0.31 -12.71 11.39
C TRP A 128 -0.75 -11.56 12.30
N ALA A 129 -1.61 -11.82 13.29
CA ALA A 129 -2.13 -10.79 14.18
C ALA A 129 -1.04 -10.06 14.99
N PRO A 130 -0.01 -10.73 15.56
CA PRO A 130 1.06 -10.04 16.27
C PRO A 130 1.82 -9.04 15.37
N LEU A 131 2.10 -9.43 14.12
CA LEU A 131 2.78 -8.56 13.16
C LEU A 131 1.94 -7.32 12.84
N TYR A 132 0.67 -7.51 12.46
CA TYR A 132 -0.21 -6.38 12.14
C TYR A 132 -0.54 -5.51 13.36
N LEU A 133 -0.56 -6.08 14.56
CA LEU A 133 -0.71 -5.31 15.80
C LEU A 133 0.48 -4.38 16.01
N VAL A 134 1.71 -4.89 15.87
CA VAL A 134 2.93 -4.06 15.97
C VAL A 134 2.93 -2.97 14.89
N LEU A 135 2.67 -3.33 13.63
CA LEU A 135 2.62 -2.38 12.52
C LEU A 135 1.54 -1.31 12.74
N GLY A 136 0.36 -1.71 13.19
CA GLY A 136 -0.76 -0.80 13.48
C GLY A 136 -0.45 0.15 14.64
N VAL A 137 0.12 -0.35 15.74
CA VAL A 137 0.53 0.47 16.89
C VAL A 137 1.59 1.49 16.47
N LEU A 138 2.61 1.08 15.70
CA LEU A 138 3.64 2.00 15.23
C LEU A 138 3.08 3.07 14.28
N ASN A 139 2.16 2.69 13.39
CA ASN A 139 1.51 3.63 12.49
C ASN A 139 0.66 4.67 13.26
N PHE A 140 -0.12 4.22 14.24
CA PHE A 140 -0.90 5.12 15.09
C PHE A 140 -0.03 5.97 16.02
N ALA A 141 1.08 5.42 16.52
CA ALA A 141 2.07 6.19 17.28
C ALA A 141 2.69 7.29 16.40
N ALA A 142 3.00 6.99 15.13
CA ALA A 142 3.46 7.99 14.17
C ALA A 142 2.41 9.08 13.90
N ALA A 143 1.13 8.72 13.83
CA ALA A 143 0.04 9.68 13.74
C ALA A 143 -0.04 10.59 14.98
N TRP A 144 0.08 10.00 16.19
CA TRP A 144 0.07 10.74 17.46
C TRP A 144 1.23 11.71 17.59
N MET A 145 2.44 11.26 17.24
CA MET A 145 3.66 12.09 17.23
C MET A 145 3.68 13.13 16.10
N ARG A 146 2.63 13.19 15.26
CA ARG A 146 2.55 14.05 14.06
C ARG A 146 3.68 13.79 13.05
N THR A 147 4.25 12.57 13.08
CA THR A 147 5.31 12.08 12.19
C THR A 147 4.77 11.15 11.10
N GLU A 148 3.47 11.28 10.74
CA GLU A 148 2.81 10.62 9.59
C GLU A 148 3.62 10.68 8.28
N ARG A 149 4.55 11.65 8.20
CA ARG A 149 5.37 11.94 7.02
C ARG A 149 6.77 11.33 7.07
N SER A 150 7.08 10.55 8.10
CA SER A 150 8.40 9.97 8.34
C SER A 150 8.70 8.79 7.41
N TRP A 151 10.00 8.51 7.25
CA TRP A 151 10.49 7.35 6.48
C TRP A 151 10.05 6.03 7.08
N TRP A 152 9.99 5.94 8.41
CA TRP A 152 9.53 4.75 9.11
C TRP A 152 8.05 4.45 8.86
N ASN A 153 7.19 5.48 8.81
CA ASN A 153 5.77 5.26 8.55
C ASN A 153 5.51 4.69 7.15
N ASP A 154 6.22 5.21 6.14
CA ASP A 154 6.08 4.70 4.78
C ASP A 154 6.64 3.26 4.65
N ILE A 155 7.70 2.91 5.39
CA ILE A 155 8.22 1.53 5.47
C ILE A 155 7.19 0.58 6.07
N ILE A 156 6.54 0.98 7.17
CA ILE A 156 5.50 0.19 7.83
C ILE A 156 4.35 -0.10 6.85
N ALA A 157 3.91 0.91 6.10
CA ALA A 157 2.85 0.75 5.11
C ALA A 157 3.24 -0.20 3.97
N VAL A 158 4.47 -0.08 3.44
CA VAL A 158 4.99 -0.98 2.39
C VAL A 158 5.07 -2.41 2.91
N ILE A 159 5.59 -2.64 4.13
CA ILE A 159 5.65 -3.97 4.74
C ILE A 159 4.23 -4.53 4.89
N ALA A 160 3.30 -3.76 5.45
CA ALA A 160 1.92 -4.20 5.65
C ALA A 160 1.22 -4.62 4.34
N ALA A 161 1.41 -3.84 3.26
CA ALA A 161 0.84 -4.14 1.95
C ALA A 161 1.51 -5.37 1.30
N CYS A 162 2.83 -5.51 1.42
CA CYS A 162 3.55 -6.64 0.82
C CYS A 162 3.31 -7.95 1.57
N THR A 163 3.20 -7.91 2.91
CA THR A 163 2.78 -9.07 3.70
C THR A 163 1.35 -9.48 3.35
N LEU A 164 0.47 -8.55 3.02
CA LEU A 164 -0.88 -8.89 2.56
C LEU A 164 -0.86 -9.69 1.24
N CYS A 165 0.05 -9.37 0.32
CA CYS A 165 0.23 -10.16 -0.92
C CYS A 165 0.54 -11.63 -0.60
N LEU A 166 1.50 -11.86 0.31
CA LEU A 166 1.86 -13.19 0.78
C LEU A 166 0.67 -13.93 1.40
N ILE A 167 -0.09 -13.25 2.26
CA ILE A 167 -1.29 -13.81 2.90
C ILE A 167 -2.36 -14.14 1.86
N ALA A 168 -2.63 -13.24 0.92
CA ALA A 168 -3.61 -13.44 -0.14
C ALA A 168 -3.27 -14.64 -1.04
N ILE A 169 -1.99 -14.87 -1.31
CA ILE A 169 -1.51 -16.05 -2.05
C ILE A 169 -1.76 -17.32 -1.24
N SER A 170 -1.47 -17.32 0.06
CA SER A 170 -1.68 -18.49 0.93
C SER A 170 -3.16 -18.91 1.09
N LEU A 171 -4.09 -17.96 0.92
CA LEU A 171 -5.54 -18.17 0.92
C LEU A 171 -6.10 -18.60 -0.44
N GLY A 172 -5.24 -18.66 -1.45
CA GLY A 172 -5.62 -18.92 -2.83
C GLY A 172 -5.99 -20.38 -3.08
N SER A 173 -6.85 -20.60 -4.07
CA SER A 173 -7.30 -21.94 -4.45
C SER A 173 -6.16 -22.86 -4.92
N ARG A 174 -5.06 -22.29 -5.42
CA ARG A 174 -3.85 -23.05 -5.82
C ARG A 174 -3.17 -23.77 -4.65
N PHE A 175 -3.35 -23.28 -3.42
CA PHE A 175 -2.73 -23.81 -2.20
C PHE A 175 -3.71 -24.54 -1.29
N GLN A 176 -4.96 -24.73 -1.75
CA GLN A 176 -6.02 -25.38 -0.99
C GLN A 176 -6.10 -26.90 -1.23
N LYS A 177 -5.27 -27.47 -2.11
CA LYS A 177 -5.26 -28.92 -2.37
C LYS A 177 -4.29 -29.63 -1.41
N PRO A 178 -4.71 -30.73 -0.76
CA PRO A 178 -3.81 -31.52 0.09
C PRO A 178 -2.71 -32.18 -0.74
N GLU A 179 -1.54 -32.37 -0.12
CA GLU A 179 -0.44 -33.11 -0.74
C GLU A 179 -0.88 -34.54 -1.12
N PRO A 180 -0.47 -35.08 -2.28
CA PRO A 180 -0.80 -36.44 -2.67
C PRO A 180 -0.19 -37.43 -1.68
N GLY A 181 -1.02 -37.96 -0.78
CA GLY A 181 -0.61 -38.93 0.26
C GLY A 181 -1.29 -38.74 1.62
N GLN A 182 -1.86 -37.56 1.91
CA GLN A 182 -2.67 -37.34 3.11
C GLN A 182 -4.14 -37.64 2.82
N GLY A 183 -4.62 -38.78 3.31
CA GLY A 183 -6.03 -39.17 3.20
C GLY A 183 -6.94 -38.08 3.75
N SER A 184 -8.03 -37.80 3.02
CA SER A 184 -9.09 -36.89 3.44
C SER A 184 -9.80 -37.42 4.68
N VAL A 185 -9.26 -37.14 5.87
CA VAL A 185 -9.96 -37.40 7.12
C VAL A 185 -11.00 -36.29 7.28
N ASN A 186 -12.28 -36.65 7.27
CA ASN A 186 -13.40 -35.77 7.64
C ASN A 186 -13.24 -35.33 9.10
N THR A 187 -12.35 -34.39 9.33
CA THR A 187 -12.30 -33.60 10.54
C THR A 187 -13.20 -32.40 10.26
N GLY A 188 -14.19 -32.15 11.12
CA GLY A 188 -15.20 -31.10 10.90
C GLY A 188 -14.61 -29.69 10.77
N TYR A 189 -15.38 -28.64 11.05
CA TYR A 189 -14.92 -27.25 10.92
C TYR A 189 -13.62 -26.91 11.70
N PHE A 190 -13.26 -27.71 12.72
CA PHE A 190 -12.03 -27.59 13.51
C PHE A 190 -10.90 -28.54 13.08
N GLY A 191 -11.10 -29.24 11.96
CA GLY A 191 -10.16 -30.17 11.37
C GLY A 191 -9.03 -29.51 10.61
N CYS A 192 -7.80 -29.92 10.88
CA CYS A 192 -6.60 -29.46 10.18
C CYS A 192 -6.48 -30.05 8.76
N GLN A 193 -7.39 -29.79 7.83
CA GLN A 193 -7.26 -30.03 6.38
C GLN A 193 -8.41 -29.29 5.65
N PRO A 194 -8.21 -28.75 4.42
CA PRO A 194 -7.16 -29.09 3.46
C PRO A 194 -5.99 -28.10 3.35
N ASN A 195 -6.00 -26.94 4.03
CA ASN A 195 -4.86 -26.02 4.03
C ASN A 195 -4.38 -25.68 5.46
N PRO A 196 -3.29 -26.31 5.95
CA PRO A 196 -2.78 -26.08 7.30
C PRO A 196 -2.25 -24.64 7.53
N ALA A 197 -2.09 -23.84 6.46
CA ALA A 197 -1.69 -22.44 6.57
C ALA A 197 -2.80 -21.52 7.09
N VAL A 198 -4.07 -21.91 6.93
CA VAL A 198 -5.21 -21.03 7.18
C VAL A 198 -6.27 -21.66 8.08
N ASP A 199 -6.31 -22.98 8.16
CA ASP A 199 -7.36 -23.71 8.89
C ASP A 199 -6.98 -24.03 10.34
N CYS A 200 -5.68 -24.17 10.67
CA CYS A 200 -5.29 -24.50 12.05
C CYS A 200 -3.82 -24.19 12.41
N PHE A 201 -3.44 -24.47 13.67
CA PHE A 201 -2.08 -24.32 14.23
C PHE A 201 -1.37 -25.67 14.50
N GLY A 202 -1.94 -26.79 14.02
CA GLY A 202 -1.44 -28.14 14.33
C GLY A 202 -0.01 -28.42 13.84
N SER A 203 0.45 -27.71 12.82
CA SER A 203 1.80 -27.83 12.24
C SER A 203 2.79 -26.77 12.73
N GLY A 204 2.47 -26.07 13.83
CA GLY A 204 3.28 -24.99 14.40
C GLY A 204 2.81 -23.59 13.98
N PHE A 205 3.58 -22.56 14.37
CA PHE A 205 3.19 -21.16 14.17
C PHE A 205 3.38 -20.68 12.72
N PHE A 206 4.47 -21.10 12.06
CA PHE A 206 4.75 -20.83 10.64
C PHE A 206 5.08 -22.12 9.87
N PRO A 207 4.08 -22.86 9.37
CA PRO A 207 4.30 -23.95 8.42
C PRO A 207 4.78 -23.41 7.06
N SER A 208 5.49 -24.25 6.30
CA SER A 208 5.91 -23.94 4.92
C SER A 208 4.75 -23.50 4.01
N ALA A 209 3.55 -24.04 4.23
CA ALA A 209 2.33 -23.65 3.53
C ALA A 209 1.88 -22.19 3.80
N ALA A 210 2.24 -21.60 4.95
CA ALA A 210 1.96 -20.19 5.24
C ALA A 210 2.96 -19.23 4.59
N LEU A 211 4.10 -19.75 4.15
CA LEU A 211 5.15 -19.00 3.46
C LEU A 211 5.44 -19.65 2.09
N PRO A 212 4.46 -19.71 1.17
CA PRO A 212 4.71 -20.26 -0.16
C PRO A 212 5.82 -19.44 -0.83
N SER A 213 6.81 -20.11 -1.42
CA SER A 213 7.99 -19.45 -2.03
C SER A 213 7.58 -18.38 -3.05
N ILE A 214 6.55 -18.66 -3.85
CA ILE A 214 5.96 -17.71 -4.80
C ILE A 214 5.33 -16.49 -4.12
N GLY A 215 4.73 -16.67 -2.93
CA GLY A 215 4.23 -15.57 -2.14
C GLY A 215 5.34 -14.71 -1.55
N VAL A 216 6.42 -15.33 -1.07
CA VAL A 216 7.58 -14.62 -0.52
C VAL A 216 8.28 -13.82 -1.61
N VAL A 217 8.51 -14.41 -2.78
CA VAL A 217 9.13 -13.74 -3.93
C VAL A 217 8.25 -12.61 -4.44
N SER A 218 6.93 -12.83 -4.60
CA SER A 218 6.00 -11.77 -5.03
C SER A 218 5.94 -10.61 -4.04
N ALA A 219 5.87 -10.90 -2.74
CA ALA A 219 5.91 -9.89 -1.69
C ALA A 219 7.23 -9.12 -1.68
N ALA A 220 8.37 -9.80 -1.89
CA ALA A 220 9.68 -9.16 -1.97
C ALA A 220 9.79 -8.23 -3.19
N VAL A 221 9.32 -8.66 -4.37
CA VAL A 221 9.29 -7.83 -5.59
C VAL A 221 8.45 -6.57 -5.38
N PHE A 222 7.26 -6.69 -4.79
CA PHE A 222 6.46 -5.51 -4.43
C PHE A 222 7.16 -4.64 -3.39
N ALA A 223 7.79 -5.22 -2.38
CA ALA A 223 8.45 -4.46 -1.31
C ALA A 223 9.58 -3.59 -1.87
N VAL A 224 10.46 -4.17 -2.70
CA VAL A 224 11.60 -3.43 -3.25
C VAL A 224 11.17 -2.38 -4.27
N THR A 225 10.15 -2.66 -5.08
CA THR A 225 9.66 -1.71 -6.10
C THR A 225 8.84 -0.58 -5.47
N GLN A 226 7.96 -0.89 -4.51
CA GLN A 226 7.18 0.13 -3.80
C GLN A 226 8.05 1.01 -2.91
N PHE A 227 9.03 0.44 -2.22
CA PHE A 227 9.98 1.24 -1.45
C PHE A 227 10.75 2.21 -2.36
N GLY A 228 11.20 1.75 -3.53
CA GLY A 228 11.82 2.62 -4.54
C GLY A 228 10.89 3.75 -5.00
N SER A 229 9.60 3.46 -5.19
CA SER A 229 8.57 4.47 -5.49
C SER A 229 8.33 5.46 -4.35
N VAL A 230 8.33 5.02 -3.09
CA VAL A 230 8.20 5.93 -1.92
C VAL A 230 9.37 6.92 -1.90
N ILE A 231 10.61 6.45 -2.11
CA ILE A 231 11.79 7.32 -2.20
C ILE A 231 11.58 8.33 -3.33
N PHE A 232 11.21 7.86 -4.52
CA PHE A 232 10.95 8.71 -5.66
C PHE A 232 9.89 9.79 -5.38
N VAL A 233 8.74 9.43 -4.81
CA VAL A 233 7.67 10.38 -4.49
C VAL A 233 8.16 11.43 -3.49
N LYS A 234 8.99 11.04 -2.51
CA LYS A 234 9.61 11.98 -1.58
C LYS A 234 10.52 12.97 -2.27
N THR A 235 11.35 12.54 -3.22
CA THR A 235 12.18 13.45 -4.02
C THR A 235 11.36 14.49 -4.79
N MET A 236 10.14 14.13 -5.20
CA MET A 236 9.29 14.99 -6.02
C MET A 236 8.42 15.96 -5.22
N ILE A 237 7.96 15.56 -4.03
CA ILE A 237 7.00 16.34 -3.23
C ILE A 237 7.66 17.05 -2.04
N ARG A 238 8.22 16.30 -1.09
CA ARG A 238 8.58 16.82 0.25
C ARG A 238 10.05 17.15 0.39
N GLU A 239 10.92 16.34 -0.20
CA GLU A 239 12.38 16.49 -0.13
C GLU A 239 12.95 17.05 -1.44
N ARG A 240 12.14 17.84 -2.13
CA ARG A 240 12.51 18.42 -3.43
C ARG A 240 13.75 19.30 -3.30
N GLY A 241 14.73 19.04 -4.16
CA GLY A 241 16.00 19.77 -4.20
C GLY A 241 17.10 19.19 -3.31
N LYS A 242 16.81 18.24 -2.41
CA LYS A 242 17.85 17.54 -1.63
C LYS A 242 18.57 16.52 -2.51
N THR A 243 19.87 16.72 -2.71
CA THR A 243 20.72 15.86 -3.56
C THR A 243 20.80 14.43 -3.03
N TRP A 244 20.91 14.25 -1.72
CA TRP A 244 20.92 12.93 -1.08
C TRP A 244 19.70 12.08 -1.44
N CYS A 245 18.49 12.64 -1.31
CA CYS A 245 17.25 11.92 -1.61
C CYS A 245 17.17 11.52 -3.10
N TYR A 246 17.61 12.41 -3.99
CA TYR A 246 17.71 12.12 -5.42
C TYR A 246 18.71 11.00 -5.73
N LEU A 247 19.92 11.06 -5.17
CA LEU A 247 20.94 10.03 -5.36
C LEU A 247 20.49 8.69 -4.78
N LEU A 248 19.83 8.68 -3.62
CA LEU A 248 19.26 7.49 -3.03
C LEU A 248 18.19 6.86 -3.93
N SER A 249 17.28 7.67 -4.49
CA SER A 249 16.28 7.20 -5.46
C SER A 249 16.93 6.60 -6.71
N LEU A 250 17.98 7.25 -7.23
CA LEU A 250 18.67 6.80 -8.43
C LEU A 250 19.44 5.50 -8.16
N ALA A 251 20.18 5.43 -7.05
CA ALA A 251 20.93 4.25 -6.64
C ALA A 251 20.02 3.05 -6.42
N TRP A 252 18.87 3.24 -5.78
CA TRP A 252 17.88 2.18 -5.57
C TRP A 252 17.35 1.60 -6.88
N ASN A 253 16.94 2.46 -7.82
CA ASN A 253 16.44 1.99 -9.12
C ASN A 253 17.56 1.40 -10.00
N LEU A 254 18.79 1.86 -9.86
CA LEU A 254 19.95 1.27 -10.51
C LEU A 254 20.21 -0.15 -9.98
N ALA A 255 20.12 -0.36 -8.66
CA ALA A 255 20.20 -1.68 -8.06
C ALA A 255 19.10 -2.63 -8.59
N LEU A 256 17.87 -2.14 -8.75
CA LEU A 256 16.79 -2.92 -9.39
C LEU A 256 17.14 -3.30 -10.84
N CYS A 257 17.78 -2.41 -11.61
CA CYS A 257 18.26 -2.74 -12.96
C CYS A 257 19.33 -3.82 -12.93
N LEU A 258 20.29 -3.76 -12.00
CA LEU A 258 21.35 -4.78 -11.87
C LEU A 258 20.76 -6.15 -11.53
N ILE A 259 19.78 -6.19 -10.62
CA ILE A 259 19.02 -7.42 -10.33
C ILE A 259 18.29 -7.90 -11.58
N GLY A 260 17.63 -6.98 -12.31
CA GLY A 260 16.97 -7.29 -13.57
C GLY A 260 17.92 -7.91 -14.60
N VAL A 261 19.14 -7.39 -14.75
CA VAL A 261 20.19 -7.92 -15.63
C VAL A 261 20.57 -9.34 -15.23
N ALA A 262 20.80 -9.59 -13.94
CA ALA A 262 21.14 -10.92 -13.44
C ALA A 262 20.02 -11.95 -13.70
N MET A 263 18.77 -11.50 -13.67
CA MET A 263 17.60 -12.35 -13.93
C MET A 263 17.26 -12.51 -15.42
N VAL A 264 17.93 -11.83 -16.37
CA VAL A 264 17.56 -11.91 -17.80
C VAL A 264 17.60 -13.34 -18.34
N ARG A 265 18.61 -14.12 -17.94
CA ARG A 265 18.78 -15.49 -18.44
C ARG A 265 17.70 -16.45 -17.93
N THR A 266 17.13 -16.18 -16.76
CA THR A 266 16.22 -17.09 -16.04
C THR A 266 14.77 -16.64 -16.08
N ALA A 267 14.51 -15.34 -15.93
CA ALA A 267 13.17 -14.73 -15.93
C ALA A 267 12.84 -13.92 -17.21
N GLY A 268 13.80 -13.82 -18.14
CA GLY A 268 13.64 -13.08 -19.38
C GLY A 268 13.82 -11.57 -19.22
N TRP A 269 13.45 -10.82 -20.26
CA TRP A 269 13.72 -9.37 -20.34
C TRP A 269 12.73 -8.49 -19.57
N TRP A 270 11.57 -9.02 -19.18
CA TRP A 270 10.49 -8.23 -18.56
C TRP A 270 10.84 -7.59 -17.22
N PRO A 271 11.55 -8.26 -16.27
CA PRO A 271 11.98 -7.62 -15.03
C PRO A 271 12.97 -6.48 -15.30
N LEU A 272 13.90 -6.67 -16.25
CA LEU A 272 14.86 -5.65 -16.65
C LEU A 272 14.16 -4.44 -17.30
N LEU A 273 13.23 -4.66 -18.23
CA LEU A 273 12.47 -3.58 -18.86
C LEU A 273 11.67 -2.76 -17.84
N THR A 274 11.06 -3.44 -16.88
CA THR A 274 10.33 -2.78 -15.78
C THR A 274 11.30 -1.95 -14.93
N ALA A 275 12.42 -2.51 -14.51
CA ALA A 275 13.44 -1.80 -13.73
C ALA A 275 14.01 -0.59 -14.48
N LEU A 276 14.29 -0.73 -15.79
CA LEU A 276 14.74 0.37 -16.64
C LEU A 276 13.70 1.50 -16.71
N LEU A 277 12.42 1.18 -16.84
CA LEU A 277 11.36 2.18 -16.82
C LEU A 277 11.29 2.89 -15.46
N LEU A 278 11.43 2.16 -14.35
CA LEU A 278 11.50 2.72 -13.00
C LEU A 278 12.74 3.62 -12.80
N LEU A 279 13.87 3.28 -13.42
CA LEU A 279 15.08 4.10 -13.41
C LEU A 279 14.91 5.37 -14.27
N ILE A 280 14.37 5.23 -15.48
CA ILE A 280 14.12 6.34 -16.40
C ILE A 280 13.23 7.39 -15.74
N ARG A 281 12.11 6.99 -15.12
CA ARG A 281 11.24 7.94 -14.40
C ARG A 281 11.98 8.60 -13.23
N ALA A 282 12.81 7.85 -12.50
CA ALA A 282 13.51 8.33 -11.32
C ALA A 282 14.63 9.33 -11.67
N ALA A 283 15.20 9.21 -12.87
CA ALA A 283 16.17 10.17 -13.41
C ALA A 283 15.48 11.38 -14.07
N LEU A 284 14.52 11.14 -14.98
CA LEU A 284 13.94 12.20 -15.81
C LEU A 284 13.04 13.14 -15.03
N LEU A 285 12.10 12.64 -14.22
CA LEU A 285 11.10 13.49 -13.58
C LEU A 285 11.72 14.47 -12.58
N PRO A 286 12.64 14.07 -11.70
CA PRO A 286 13.29 15.01 -10.79
C PRO A 286 14.17 16.01 -11.55
N ALA A 287 14.90 15.57 -12.59
CA ALA A 287 15.74 16.43 -13.43
C ALA A 287 14.93 17.50 -14.17
N ILE A 288 13.80 17.11 -14.78
CA ILE A 288 12.84 18.05 -15.39
C ILE A 288 12.25 18.97 -14.33
N SER A 289 11.95 18.43 -13.14
CA SER A 289 11.34 19.22 -12.06
C SER A 289 12.23 20.34 -11.52
N ARG A 290 13.56 20.24 -11.71
CA ARG A 290 14.51 21.32 -11.41
C ARG A 290 14.33 22.53 -12.33
N ARG A 291 13.87 22.31 -13.57
CA ARG A 291 13.66 23.36 -14.59
C ARG A 291 12.20 23.81 -14.71
N ARG A 292 11.23 22.93 -14.43
CA ARG A 292 9.78 23.23 -14.52
C ARG A 292 9.01 22.63 -13.35
N ARG A 293 8.03 23.36 -12.80
CA ARG A 293 7.16 22.81 -11.75
C ARG A 293 6.18 21.79 -12.32
N ILE A 294 6.38 20.52 -11.98
CA ILE A 294 5.46 19.42 -12.31
C ILE A 294 4.33 19.38 -11.27
N PRO A 295 3.05 19.39 -11.67
CA PRO A 295 1.92 19.28 -10.75
C PRO A 295 1.86 17.89 -10.08
N ILE A 296 1.41 17.85 -8.83
CA ILE A 296 1.33 16.62 -8.01
C ILE A 296 0.46 15.54 -8.67
N LYS A 297 -0.57 15.93 -9.42
CA LYS A 297 -1.46 15.01 -10.15
C LYS A 297 -0.71 14.11 -11.14
N TYR A 298 0.24 14.66 -11.88
CA TYR A 298 1.03 13.90 -12.86
C TYR A 298 2.00 12.93 -12.19
N VAL A 299 2.60 13.34 -11.07
CA VAL A 299 3.44 12.45 -10.27
C VAL A 299 2.62 11.24 -9.80
N GLY A 300 1.41 11.48 -9.26
CA GLY A 300 0.51 10.40 -8.86
C GLY A 300 0.07 9.49 -10.01
N LEU A 301 -0.12 10.03 -11.22
CA LEU A 301 -0.46 9.23 -12.40
C LEU A 301 0.71 8.34 -12.84
N VAL A 302 1.93 8.86 -12.86
CA VAL A 302 3.13 8.07 -13.19
C VAL A 302 3.36 6.97 -12.16
N GLU A 303 3.16 7.26 -10.87
CA GLU A 303 3.21 6.23 -9.82
C GLU A 303 2.15 5.14 -10.04
N CYS A 304 0.93 5.54 -10.40
CA CYS A 304 -0.13 4.58 -10.67
C CYS A 304 0.22 3.69 -11.88
N ALA A 305 0.74 4.28 -12.96
CA ALA A 305 1.12 3.55 -14.16
C ALA A 305 2.29 2.58 -13.90
N THR A 306 3.30 3.01 -13.14
CA THR A 306 4.46 2.18 -12.80
C THR A 306 4.13 1.10 -11.78
N SER A 307 3.25 1.39 -10.81
CA SER A 307 2.71 0.37 -9.90
C SER A 307 1.87 -0.67 -10.64
N LEU A 308 1.09 -0.25 -11.63
CA LEU A 308 0.33 -1.16 -12.49
C LEU A 308 1.24 -2.05 -13.35
N LEU A 309 2.34 -1.49 -13.87
CA LEU A 309 3.34 -2.26 -14.60
C LEU A 309 3.96 -3.36 -13.73
N VAL A 310 4.36 -3.02 -12.49
CA VAL A 310 4.88 -4.00 -11.52
C VAL A 310 3.82 -5.04 -11.18
N PHE A 311 2.57 -4.63 -11.00
CA PHE A 311 1.45 -5.54 -10.77
C PHE A 311 1.28 -6.56 -11.89
N ILE A 312 1.30 -6.11 -13.15
CA ILE A 312 1.22 -6.98 -14.33
C ILE A 312 2.44 -7.92 -14.38
N LEU A 313 3.64 -7.41 -14.13
CA LEU A 313 4.86 -8.20 -14.08
C LEU A 313 4.76 -9.34 -13.07
N VAL A 314 4.32 -9.03 -11.84
CA VAL A 314 4.18 -10.05 -10.79
C VAL A 314 3.16 -11.10 -11.18
N ILE A 315 1.99 -10.72 -11.70
CA ILE A 315 0.97 -11.70 -12.10
C ILE A 315 1.46 -12.59 -13.25
N ALA A 316 2.15 -12.02 -14.23
CA ALA A 316 2.59 -12.74 -15.42
C ALA A 316 3.83 -13.61 -15.16
N GLN A 317 4.69 -13.26 -14.19
CA GLN A 317 5.99 -13.89 -14.01
C GLN A 317 6.27 -14.43 -12.60
N ALA A 318 5.28 -14.46 -11.69
CA ALA A 318 5.50 -14.95 -10.33
C ALA A 318 6.15 -16.35 -10.30
N ASP A 319 5.65 -17.30 -11.09
CA ASP A 319 6.20 -18.67 -11.16
C ASP A 319 7.66 -18.68 -11.67
N VAL A 320 7.93 -17.95 -12.76
CA VAL A 320 9.25 -17.89 -13.40
C VAL A 320 10.27 -17.20 -12.51
N MET A 321 9.92 -16.08 -11.89
CA MET A 321 10.78 -15.36 -10.95
C MET A 321 11.09 -16.20 -9.72
N THR A 322 10.12 -16.99 -9.25
CA THR A 322 10.32 -17.89 -8.10
C THR A 322 11.31 -18.98 -8.45
N ALA A 323 11.13 -19.67 -9.58
CA ALA A 323 12.05 -20.70 -10.07
C ALA A 323 13.47 -20.16 -10.31
N ALA A 324 13.57 -18.97 -10.91
CA ALA A 324 14.84 -18.29 -11.14
C ALA A 324 15.60 -18.04 -9.83
N LEU A 325 14.90 -17.54 -8.81
CA LEU A 325 15.51 -17.18 -7.53
C LEU A 325 15.89 -18.40 -6.71
N THR A 326 15.07 -19.46 -6.72
CA THR A 326 15.44 -20.73 -6.09
C THR A 326 16.66 -21.38 -6.75
N ASN A 327 16.78 -21.30 -8.07
CA ASN A 327 17.95 -21.83 -8.77
C ASN A 327 19.23 -21.04 -8.44
N LEU A 328 19.12 -19.71 -8.29
CA LEU A 328 20.25 -18.87 -7.91
C LEU A 328 20.72 -19.08 -6.46
N LEU A 329 19.80 -19.40 -5.54
CA LEU A 329 20.15 -19.68 -4.14
C LEU A 329 20.76 -21.06 -3.94
N ASN A 330 20.49 -22.00 -4.85
CA ASN A 330 20.97 -23.38 -4.79
C ASN A 330 22.24 -23.61 -5.63
N ALA A 331 22.71 -22.60 -6.38
CA ALA A 331 23.91 -22.64 -7.23
C ALA A 331 25.11 -22.02 -6.51
#